data_AF-A0A966YJU9-F1
#
_entry.id   AF-A0A966YJU9-F1
#
_cell.length_a   1.000
_cell.length_b   1.000
_cell.length_c   1.000
_cell.angle_alpha   90.00
_cell.angle_beta   90.00
_cell.angle_gamma   90.00
#
_symmetry.space_group_name_H-M   'P 1'
#
loop_
_entity.id
_entity.type
_entity.pdbx_description
1 polymer ?
#
loop_
_entity_poly.entity_id
_entity_poly.type
_entity_poly.pdbx_seq_one_letter_code
_entity_poly.pdbx_strand_id
1 'polypeptide(L)' 'MKPALATVCSLDSPLETILEDYAAGQCRAVELWLGHVERFLEGKPVAALTDLLAQHGTEPVAATFQGGLLTSQGEAR' A
#
# COMPACT_ATOMS: atom_id res chain seq x y z
N MET A 1 12.85 12.60 11.53
CA MET A 1 12.65 11.90 10.24
C MET A 1 12.33 10.45 10.55
N LYS A 2 11.31 9.84 9.92
CA LYS A 2 10.95 8.42 10.11
C LYS A 2 11.11 7.70 8.77
N PRO A 3 12.05 6.75 8.62
CA PRO A 3 12.23 6.02 7.38
C PRO A 3 11.01 5.12 7.13
N ALA A 4 10.52 5.09 5.89
CA ALA A 4 9.40 4.25 5.49
C ALA A 4 9.64 3.66 4.08
N LEU A 5 9.17 2.44 3.86
CA LEU A 5 9.19 1.82 2.52
C LEU A 5 7.86 2.08 1.81
N ALA A 6 7.92 2.46 0.54
CA ALA A 6 6.74 2.62 -0.30
C ALA A 6 6.39 1.29 -0.95
N THR A 7 5.18 0.77 -0.73
CA THR A 7 4.78 -0.55 -1.24
C THR A 7 4.80 -0.59 -2.77
N VAL A 8 4.66 0.55 -3.47
CA VAL A 8 4.79 0.65 -4.94
C VAL A 8 6.12 0.10 -5.46
N CYS A 9 7.20 0.14 -4.65
CA CYS A 9 8.50 -0.41 -5.02
C CYS A 9 8.53 -1.94 -5.09
N SER A 10 7.50 -2.61 -4.56
CA SER A 10 7.31 -4.06 -4.66
C SER A 10 6.50 -4.48 -5.89
N LEU A 11 6.24 -3.57 -6.83
CA LEU A 11 5.63 -3.84 -8.13
C LEU A 11 4.30 -4.61 -8.01
N ASP A 12 4.14 -5.76 -8.66
CA ASP A 12 2.90 -6.51 -8.70
C ASP A 12 2.67 -7.47 -7.52
N SER A 13 3.61 -7.51 -6.55
CA SER A 13 3.48 -8.39 -5.38
C SER A 13 2.17 -8.13 -4.61
N PRO A 14 1.50 -9.18 -4.09
CA PRO A 14 0.32 -9.02 -3.23
C PRO A 14 0.65 -8.22 -1.97
N LEU A 15 -0.30 -7.42 -1.49
CA LEU A 15 -0.10 -6.56 -0.31
C LEU A 15 0.28 -7.39 0.93
N GLU A 16 -0.33 -8.57 1.08
CA GLU A 16 -0.04 -9.51 2.16
C GLU A 16 1.45 -9.91 2.18
N THR A 17 1.98 -10.36 1.04
CA THR A 17 3.38 -10.74 0.89
C THR A 17 4.32 -9.57 1.14
N ILE A 18 3.99 -8.37 0.65
CA ILE A 18 4.80 -7.16 0.87
C ILE A 18 4.92 -6.87 2.36
N LEU A 19 3.80 -6.88 3.09
CA LEU A 19 3.78 -6.56 4.52
C LEU A 19 4.47 -7.63 5.36
N GLU A 20 4.35 -8.91 4.99
CA GLU A 20 5.08 -10.02 5.60
C GLU A 20 6.59 -9.84 5.45
N ASP A 21 7.08 -9.63 4.22
CA ASP A 21 8.51 -9.49 3.92
C ASP A 21 9.11 -8.25 4.59
N TYR A 22 8.39 -7.11 4.55
CA TYR A 22 8.83 -5.89 5.20
C TYR A 22 8.90 -6.06 6.73
N ALA A 23 7.91 -6.72 7.34
CA ALA A 23 7.93 -7.02 8.76
C ALA A 23 9.07 -7.96 9.15
N ALA A 24 9.36 -8.99 8.33
CA ALA A 24 10.50 -9.88 8.54
C ALA A 24 11.83 -9.11 8.49
N GLY A 25 11.96 -8.15 7.56
CA GLY A 25 13.08 -7.22 7.44
C GLY A 25 13.09 -6.07 8.46
N GLN A 26 12.22 -6.09 9.48
CA GLN A 26 12.07 -5.03 10.50
C GLN A 26 11.73 -3.63 9.94
N CYS A 27 11.19 -3.57 8.72
CA CYS A 27 10.72 -2.35 8.09
C CYS A 27 9.24 -2.12 8.46
N ARG A 28 9.01 -1.48 9.62
CA ARG A 28 7.66 -1.34 10.21
C ARG A 28 6.87 -0.14 9.73
N ALA A 29 7.50 0.89 9.19
CA ALA A 29 6.80 2.07 8.67
C ALA A 29 6.66 1.95 7.16
N VAL A 30 5.45 2.11 6.63
CA VAL A 30 5.16 1.95 5.19
C VAL A 30 4.34 3.10 4.65
N GLU A 31 4.66 3.51 3.43
CA GLU A 31 3.73 4.27 2.58
C GLU A 31 2.94 3.28 1.73
N LEU A 32 1.61 3.31 1.85
CA LEU A 32 0.72 2.41 1.13
C LEU A 32 0.40 2.93 -0.27
N TRP A 33 0.74 2.15 -1.28
CA TRP A 33 0.21 2.33 -2.63
C TRP A 33 -1.26 1.92 -2.68
N LEU A 34 -2.15 2.85 -3.00
CA LEU A 34 -3.59 2.60 -3.01
C LEU A 34 -4.00 1.54 -4.04
N GLY A 35 -3.23 1.32 -5.11
CA GLY A 35 -3.50 0.22 -6.04
C GLY A 35 -3.30 -1.18 -5.43
N HIS A 36 -2.36 -1.33 -4.48
CA HIS A 36 -2.22 -2.58 -3.71
C HIS A 36 -3.35 -2.75 -2.72
N VAL A 37 -3.74 -1.65 -2.06
CA VAL A 37 -4.85 -1.64 -1.10
C VAL A 37 -6.17 -1.96 -1.78
N GLU A 38 -6.45 -1.37 -2.94
CA GLU A 38 -7.66 -1.64 -3.73
C GLU A 38 -7.75 -3.11 -4.13
N ARG A 39 -6.68 -3.67 -4.70
CA ARG A 39 -6.59 -5.09 -5.05
C ARG A 39 -6.77 -5.99 -3.83
N PHE A 40 -6.16 -5.64 -2.70
CA PHE A 40 -6.29 -6.40 -1.47
C PHE A 40 -7.73 -6.40 -0.93
N LEU A 41 -8.41 -5.25 -0.99
CA LEU A 41 -9.76 -5.04 -0.46
C LEU A 41 -10.87 -5.52 -1.40
N GLU A 42 -10.56 -6.05 -2.58
CA GLU A 42 -11.56 -6.56 -3.52
C GLU A 42 -12.41 -7.66 -2.84
N GLY A 43 -13.70 -7.35 -2.62
CA GLY A 43 -14.63 -8.23 -1.90
C GLY A 43 -14.45 -8.31 -0.38
N LYS A 44 -13.52 -7.53 0.22
CA LYS A 44 -13.26 -7.50 1.67
C LYS A 44 -13.74 -6.18 2.30
N PRO A 45 -14.13 -6.18 3.59
CA PRO A 45 -14.38 -4.94 4.32
C PRO A 45 -13.07 -4.18 4.56
N VAL A 46 -13.15 -2.85 4.66
CA VAL A 46 -11.98 -1.98 4.96
C VAL A 46 -11.26 -2.41 6.25
N ALA A 47 -11.98 -2.94 7.24
CA ALA A 47 -11.40 -3.48 8.47
C ALA A 47 -10.30 -4.53 8.23
N ALA A 48 -10.39 -5.30 7.13
CA ALA A 48 -9.38 -6.29 6.76
C ALA A 48 -7.99 -5.67 6.54
N LEU A 49 -7.92 -4.41 6.09
CA LEU A 49 -6.64 -3.71 5.93
C LEU A 49 -6.02 -3.40 7.30
N THR A 50 -6.82 -2.90 8.24
CA THR A 50 -6.37 -2.63 9.61
C THR A 50 -5.90 -3.91 10.29
N ASP A 51 -6.64 -5.01 10.12
CA ASP A 51 -6.27 -6.32 10.67
C ASP A 51 -4.94 -6.82 10.09
N LEU A 52 -4.74 -6.70 8.77
CA LEU A 52 -3.50 -7.08 8.11
C LEU A 52 -2.29 -6.25 8.60
N LEU A 53 -2.45 -4.94 8.72
CA LEU A 53 -1.40 -4.05 9.24
C LEU A 53 -1.07 -4.40 10.69
N ALA A 54 -2.08 -4.64 11.53
CA ALA A 54 -1.90 -5.04 12.93
C ALA A 54 -1.22 -6.41 13.06
N GLN A 55 -1.61 -7.38 12.23
CA GLN A 55 -1.01 -8.72 12.17
C GLN A 55 0.51 -8.67 11.94
N HIS A 56 0.97 -7.78 11.06
CA HIS A 56 2.39 -7.61 10.75
C HIS A 56 3.08 -6.52 11.58
N GLY A 57 2.37 -5.87 12.50
CA GLY A 57 2.90 -4.75 13.30
C GLY A 57 3.40 -3.59 12.44
N THR A 58 2.75 -3.36 11.30
CA THR A 58 3.13 -2.36 10.32
C THR A 58 2.32 -1.08 10.50
N GLU A 59 3.00 0.05 10.47
CA GLU A 59 2.42 1.38 10.61
C GLU A 59 2.30 2.07 9.25
N PRO A 60 1.08 2.33 8.76
CA PRO A 60 0.88 3.12 7.56
C PRO A 60 1.13 4.60 7.86
N VAL A 61 2.22 5.17 7.33
CA VAL A 61 2.59 6.58 7.60
C VAL A 61 2.10 7.55 6.54
N ALA A 62 1.78 7.05 5.34
CA ALA A 62 1.25 7.80 4.22
C ALA A 62 0.55 6.85 3.24
N ALA A 63 -0.21 7.41 2.31
CA ALA A 63 -0.78 6.68 1.18
C ALA A 63 -0.57 7.47 -0.11
N THR A 64 -0.27 6.76 -1.20
CA THR A 64 -0.03 7.33 -2.53
C THR A 64 -0.84 6.60 -3.58
N PHE A 65 -1.11 7.28 -4.69
CA PHE A 65 -1.81 6.72 -5.84
C PHE A 65 -1.28 7.34 -7.13
N GLN A 66 -1.62 6.75 -8.27
CA GLN A 66 -1.15 7.25 -9.56
C GLN A 66 -1.94 8.51 -9.93
N GLY A 67 -1.32 9.68 -9.74
CA GLY A 67 -1.82 10.92 -10.32
C GLY A 67 -1.74 10.88 -11.85
N GLY A 68 -2.73 11.46 -12.52
CA GLY A 68 -2.95 11.39 -13.97
C GLY A 68 -1.94 12.12 -14.86
N LEU A 69 -0.64 12.13 -14.55
CA LEU A 69 0.36 12.82 -15.38
C LEU A 69 0.52 12.15 -16.76
N LEU A 70 0.30 10.84 -16.89
CA LEU A 70 0.35 10.10 -18.16
C LEU A 70 -1.03 9.76 -18.75
N THR A 71 -2.12 10.08 -18.04
CA THR A 71 -3.51 9.80 -18.46
C THR A 71 -4.39 11.04 -18.47
N SER A 72 -3.84 12.23 -18.24
CA SER A 72 -4.55 13.50 -18.36
C SER A 72 -4.84 13.84 -19.83
N GLN A 73 -5.77 13.11 -20.43
CA GLN A 73 -6.76 13.77 -21.26
C GLN A 73 -7.69 14.57 -20.33
N GLY A 74 -7.16 15.61 -19.71
CA GLY A 74 -7.86 16.45 -18.73
C GLY A 74 -9.07 17.22 -19.30
N GLU A 75 -9.44 17.03 -20.56
CA GLU A 75 -10.47 17.79 -21.27
C GLU A 75 -11.43 16.93 -22.13
N ALA A 76 -11.68 15.67 -21.75
CA ALA A 76 -12.73 14.84 -22.40
C ALA A 76 -13.95 14.55 -21.49
N ARG A 77 -14.13 15.34 -20.42
CA ARG A 77 -15.36 15.37 -19.62
C ARG A 77 -15.90 16.79 -19.52
#